data_AF-A0A1Q5TK05-F1
#
_entry.id   AF-A0A1Q5TK05-F1
#
_cell.length_a   1.000
_cell.length_b   1.000
_cell.length_c   1.000
_cell.angle_alpha   90.00
_cell.angle_beta   90.00
_cell.angle_gamma   90.00
#
_symmetry.space_group_name_H-M   'P 1'
#
loop_
_entity.id
_entity.type
_entity.pdbx_description
1 polymer ?
#
loop_
_entity_poly.entity_id
_entity_poly.type
_entity_poly.pdbx_seq_one_letter_code
_entity_poly.pdbx_strand_id
1 'polypeptide(L)'
;MTYIYKRQETNWRSYLPCSFSENIWEESEQKVEGLPFDMLLVKPTHLANELNGFSGNFLYGIESAYGYYLDEYHVKCPYGLDMNVESDDGWMMADFDTPWSPPKGELFSLLSQRHECEITHYYCEEGMGYCGYEIYKNGMLVESANDQLKYEEDEEGYDQVVDPDYIIDNVAHFGG
;
A
#
# COMPACT_ATOMS: atom_id res chain seq x y z
N MET A 1 -10.41 -7.10 31.48
CA MET A 1 -10.03 -6.92 30.06
C MET A 1 -10.74 -5.77 29.35
N THR A 2 -11.98 -5.42 29.71
CA THR A 2 -12.73 -4.31 29.08
C THR A 2 -12.01 -2.95 29.14
N TYR A 3 -11.23 -2.66 30.20
CA TYR A 3 -10.49 -1.40 30.31
C TYR A 3 -9.35 -1.26 29.30
N ILE A 4 -8.58 -2.33 29.08
CA ILE A 4 -7.49 -2.34 28.09
C ILE A 4 -8.08 -2.19 26.70
N TYR A 5 -9.13 -2.95 26.40
CA TYR A 5 -9.82 -2.87 25.12
C TYR A 5 -10.31 -1.45 24.84
N LYS A 6 -11.02 -0.81 25.78
CA LYS A 6 -11.49 0.59 25.61
C LYS A 6 -10.36 1.59 25.34
N ARG A 7 -9.16 1.34 25.86
CA ARG A 7 -7.99 2.19 25.59
C ARG A 7 -7.33 1.93 24.24
N GLN A 8 -7.53 0.74 23.68
CA GLN A 8 -6.93 0.30 22.42
C GLN A 8 -7.94 0.14 21.28
N GLU A 9 -9.21 0.45 21.52
CA GLU A 9 -10.29 0.18 20.58
C GLU A 9 -10.07 0.85 19.22
N THR A 10 -9.48 2.05 19.18
CA THR A 10 -9.17 2.77 17.93
C THR A 10 -8.00 2.17 17.15
N ASN A 11 -7.17 1.34 17.78
CA ASN A 11 -6.08 0.63 17.14
C ASN A 11 -6.50 -0.77 16.70
N TRP A 12 -7.31 -1.46 17.51
CA TRP A 12 -7.72 -2.84 17.25
C TRP A 12 -9.00 -2.95 16.43
N ARG A 13 -9.79 -1.88 16.33
CA ARG A 13 -10.84 -1.73 15.32
C ARG A 13 -10.30 -0.87 14.19
N SER A 14 -10.28 -1.43 12.98
CA SER A 14 -10.06 -0.67 11.75
C SER A 14 -11.02 0.54 11.71
N TYR A 15 -10.56 1.67 11.16
CA TYR A 15 -11.11 3.05 11.21
C TYR A 15 -12.62 3.32 10.97
N LEU A 16 -13.50 2.33 10.92
CA LEU A 16 -14.94 2.53 10.77
C LEU A 16 -15.59 2.97 12.10
N PRO A 17 -16.21 4.16 12.15
CA PRO A 17 -16.97 4.58 13.31
C PRO A 17 -18.36 3.96 13.23
N CYS A 18 -18.60 2.81 13.87
CA CYS A 18 -19.97 2.30 14.00
C CYS A 18 -20.22 1.53 15.30
N SER A 19 -20.86 2.23 16.25
CA SER A 19 -21.58 1.73 17.43
C SER A 19 -20.80 0.94 18.50
N PHE A 20 -21.10 1.26 19.76
CA PHE A 20 -20.64 0.50 20.91
C PHE A 20 -21.37 -0.85 20.92
N SER A 21 -20.75 -1.89 20.36
CA SER A 21 -21.20 -3.26 20.56
C SER A 21 -20.86 -3.72 21.98
N GLU A 22 -21.85 -4.31 22.66
CA GLU A 22 -21.63 -4.93 23.97
C GLU A 22 -20.80 -6.23 23.88
N ASN A 23 -20.64 -6.79 22.68
CA ASN A 23 -19.98 -8.08 22.42
C ASN A 23 -18.66 -7.94 21.64
N ILE A 24 -17.74 -7.13 22.17
CA ILE A 24 -16.39 -6.91 21.62
C ILE A 24 -15.59 -8.20 21.33
N TRP A 25 -15.86 -9.29 22.07
CA TRP A 25 -15.16 -10.56 21.91
C TRP A 25 -15.65 -11.33 20.69
N GLU A 26 -16.95 -11.32 20.43
CA GLU A 26 -17.52 -11.99 19.25
C GLU A 26 -17.07 -11.30 17.96
N GLU A 27 -16.96 -9.97 17.97
CA GLU A 27 -16.41 -9.21 16.84
C GLU A 27 -14.93 -9.53 16.58
N SER A 28 -14.13 -9.67 17.64
CA SER A 28 -12.70 -9.99 17.49
C SER A 28 -12.43 -11.38 16.92
N GLU A 29 -13.42 -12.28 16.97
CA GLU A 29 -13.34 -13.63 16.43
C GLU A 29 -13.86 -13.73 14.99
N GLN A 30 -14.47 -12.66 14.46
CA GLN A 30 -14.96 -12.64 13.09
C GLN A 30 -13.79 -12.62 12.12
N LYS A 31 -13.84 -13.53 11.13
CA LYS A 31 -12.93 -13.47 9.99
C LYS A 31 -13.34 -12.31 9.11
N VAL A 32 -12.42 -11.39 8.91
CA VAL A 32 -12.56 -10.30 7.95
C VAL A 32 -12.13 -10.81 6.57
N GLU A 33 -12.81 -10.36 5.52
CA GLU A 33 -12.32 -10.56 4.15
C GLU A 33 -10.96 -9.87 3.97
N GLY A 34 -10.12 -10.43 3.09
CA GLY A 34 -8.80 -9.85 2.81
C GLY A 34 -8.93 -8.47 2.17
N LEU A 35 -8.01 -7.57 2.52
CA LEU A 35 -7.93 -6.25 1.88
C LEU A 35 -7.36 -6.37 0.45
N PRO A 36 -7.72 -5.47 -0.47
CA PRO A 36 -7.09 -5.43 -1.79
C PRO A 36 -5.58 -5.26 -1.64
N PHE A 37 -4.82 -6.10 -2.36
CA PHE A 37 -3.37 -6.17 -2.27
C PHE A 37 -2.80 -6.09 -0.83
N ASP A 38 -3.28 -6.95 0.07
CA ASP A 38 -2.78 -7.05 1.44
C ASP A 38 -1.28 -7.42 1.46
N MET A 39 -0.43 -6.42 1.70
CA MET A 39 1.02 -6.56 1.63
C MET A 39 1.56 -7.38 2.81
N LEU A 40 0.78 -7.55 3.89
CA LEU A 40 1.16 -8.38 5.04
C LEU A 40 1.18 -9.87 4.69
N LEU A 41 0.46 -10.27 3.64
CA LEU A 41 0.53 -11.62 3.06
C LEU A 41 1.79 -11.82 2.20
N VAL A 42 2.37 -10.74 1.70
CA VAL A 42 3.63 -10.76 0.93
C VAL A 42 4.81 -10.80 1.88
N LYS A 43 4.92 -9.80 2.76
CA LYS A 43 5.96 -9.70 3.78
C LYS A 43 5.27 -9.67 5.15
N PRO A 44 5.53 -10.63 6.04
CA PRO A 44 4.85 -10.66 7.34
C PRO A 44 5.21 -9.46 8.23
N THR A 45 4.22 -8.98 8.98
CA THR A 45 4.41 -8.01 10.06
C THR A 45 4.88 -8.65 11.37
N HIS A 46 5.13 -7.82 12.39
CA HIS A 46 5.51 -8.24 13.73
C HIS A 46 4.33 -8.12 14.71
N LEU A 47 4.06 -9.21 15.43
CA LEU A 47 2.97 -9.28 16.41
C LEU A 47 2.99 -8.15 17.43
N ALA A 48 4.18 -7.77 17.92
CA ALA A 48 4.31 -6.70 18.91
C ALA A 48 3.84 -5.35 18.36
N ASN A 49 4.18 -5.03 17.11
CA ASN A 49 3.78 -3.80 16.44
C ASN A 49 2.27 -3.78 16.18
N GLU A 50 1.69 -4.89 15.70
CA GLU A 50 0.24 -5.03 15.50
C GLU A 50 -0.55 -4.84 16.80
N LEU A 51 -0.08 -5.45 17.90
CA LEU A 51 -0.70 -5.28 19.21
C LEU A 51 -0.56 -3.86 19.75
N ASN A 52 0.57 -3.20 19.47
CA ASN A 52 0.81 -1.80 19.85
C ASN A 52 -0.04 -0.82 19.02
N GLY A 53 -0.45 -1.26 17.82
CA GLY A 53 -1.39 -0.58 16.95
C GLY A 53 -0.80 0.64 16.23
N PHE A 54 -1.63 1.25 15.38
CA PHE A 54 -1.26 2.38 14.53
C PHE A 54 -0.61 3.53 15.32
N SER A 55 -1.13 3.84 16.51
CA SER A 55 -0.63 4.97 17.32
C SER A 55 0.55 4.62 18.25
N GLY A 56 0.83 3.34 18.51
CA GLY A 56 2.00 2.87 19.26
C GLY A 56 2.08 3.20 20.76
N ASN A 57 0.96 3.55 21.40
CA ASN A 57 0.95 4.05 22.79
C ASN A 57 0.64 2.98 23.85
N PHE A 58 0.68 1.69 23.49
CA PHE A 58 0.28 0.59 24.38
C PHE A 58 1.46 -0.15 25.02
N LEU A 59 2.45 -0.51 24.21
CA LEU A 59 3.60 -1.33 24.60
C LEU A 59 4.86 -0.45 24.66
N TYR A 60 5.38 -0.25 25.88
CA TYR A 60 6.57 0.57 26.10
C TYR A 60 7.80 0.00 25.39
N GLY A 61 8.52 0.84 24.65
CA GLY A 61 9.73 0.46 23.93
C GLY A 61 9.47 -0.29 22.62
N ILE A 62 8.21 -0.50 22.24
CA ILE A 62 7.82 -1.04 20.95
C ILE A 62 7.38 0.12 20.06
N GLU A 63 7.80 0.10 18.81
CA GLU A 63 7.39 1.09 17.81
C GLU A 63 5.89 0.97 17.49
N SER A 64 5.28 2.05 16.99
CA SER A 64 3.93 1.97 16.44
C SER A 64 3.88 1.09 15.19
N ALA A 65 2.70 0.53 14.89
CA ALA A 65 2.51 -0.15 13.60
C ALA A 65 2.74 0.83 12.42
N TYR A 66 2.34 2.10 12.57
CA TYR A 66 2.58 3.13 11.57
C TYR A 66 4.07 3.33 11.25
N GLY A 67 4.91 3.51 12.27
CA GLY A 67 6.36 3.69 12.06
C GLY A 67 6.99 2.46 11.41
N TYR A 68 6.62 1.28 11.93
CA TYR A 68 7.05 0.01 11.34
C TYR A 68 6.62 -0.15 9.88
N TYR A 69 5.40 0.26 9.52
CA TYR A 69 4.92 0.16 8.14
C TYR A 69 5.67 1.10 7.19
N LEU A 70 5.99 2.32 7.63
CA LEU A 70 6.83 3.24 6.86
C LEU A 70 8.21 2.65 6.61
N ASP A 71 8.83 2.02 7.60
CA ASP A 71 10.17 1.45 7.44
C ASP A 71 10.18 0.18 6.57
N GLU A 72 9.18 -0.69 6.75
CA GLU A 72 9.17 -2.02 6.14
C GLU A 72 8.43 -2.10 4.80
N TYR A 73 7.46 -1.23 4.56
CA TYR A 73 6.58 -1.23 3.37
C TYR A 73 6.56 0.12 2.64
N HIS A 74 7.13 1.18 3.22
CA HIS A 74 7.11 2.55 2.68
C HIS A 74 5.71 3.16 2.51
N VAL A 75 4.68 2.58 3.12
CA VAL A 75 3.31 3.05 3.04
C VAL A 75 2.71 3.17 4.43
N LYS A 76 1.81 4.13 4.60
CA LYS A 76 1.05 4.30 5.86
C LYS A 76 0.19 3.06 6.18
N CYS A 77 -0.40 2.48 5.14
CA CYS A 77 -1.34 1.40 5.20
C CYS A 77 -0.89 0.31 4.21
N PRO A 78 -0.53 -0.91 4.67
CA PRO A 78 0.06 -1.94 3.82
C PRO A 78 -1.01 -2.71 3.01
N TYR A 79 -1.86 -1.98 2.29
CA TYR A 79 -2.90 -2.50 1.41
C TYR A 79 -3.21 -1.49 0.30
N GLY A 80 -3.73 -1.98 -0.83
CA GLY A 80 -4.17 -1.14 -1.95
C GLY A 80 -5.59 -0.59 -1.76
N LEU A 81 -5.83 0.59 -2.31
CA LEU A 81 -7.15 1.21 -2.45
C LEU A 81 -7.61 1.11 -3.90
N ASP A 82 -8.92 1.09 -4.11
CA ASP A 82 -9.57 1.14 -5.43
C ASP A 82 -8.98 0.17 -6.48
N MET A 83 -8.56 -1.02 -6.02
CA MET A 83 -7.84 -1.98 -6.84
C MET A 83 -8.70 -2.51 -8.01
N ASN A 84 -8.19 -2.32 -9.23
CA ASN A 84 -8.72 -2.92 -10.44
C ASN A 84 -7.75 -3.97 -10.97
N VAL A 85 -8.27 -5.12 -11.41
CA VAL A 85 -7.47 -6.22 -11.92
C VAL A 85 -7.98 -6.66 -13.27
N GLU A 86 -7.08 -6.68 -14.25
CA GLU A 86 -7.29 -7.26 -15.57
C GLU A 86 -6.30 -8.41 -15.79
N SER A 87 -6.73 -9.44 -16.51
CA SER A 87 -5.87 -10.60 -16.79
C SER A 87 -6.31 -11.32 -18.06
N ASP A 88 -5.35 -11.93 -18.74
CA ASP A 88 -5.57 -12.86 -19.85
C ASP A 88 -4.52 -13.99 -19.79
N ASP A 89 -4.48 -14.87 -20.79
CA ASP A 89 -3.54 -15.98 -20.85
C ASP A 89 -2.08 -15.50 -20.86
N GLY A 90 -1.41 -15.68 -19.72
CA GLY A 90 0.01 -15.38 -19.53
C GLY A 90 0.34 -14.00 -18.97
N TRP A 91 -0.65 -13.14 -18.68
CA TRP A 91 -0.39 -11.84 -18.02
C TRP A 91 -1.54 -11.39 -17.11
N MET A 92 -1.20 -10.55 -16.14
CA MET A 92 -2.17 -9.82 -15.33
C MET A 92 -1.65 -8.41 -15.07
N MET A 93 -2.57 -7.46 -14.99
CA MET A 93 -2.32 -6.08 -14.59
C MET A 93 -3.19 -5.78 -13.38
N ALA A 94 -2.58 -5.17 -12.37
CA ALA A 94 -3.30 -4.66 -11.22
C ALA A 94 -2.96 -3.18 -11.07
N ASP A 95 -3.99 -2.37 -11.00
CA ASP A 95 -3.93 -0.93 -10.74
C ASP A 95 -4.54 -0.69 -9.36
N PHE A 96 -3.89 0.10 -8.52
CA PHE A 96 -4.34 0.38 -7.16
C PHE A 96 -3.65 1.62 -6.61
N ASP A 97 -4.31 2.22 -5.63
CA ASP A 97 -3.82 3.39 -4.92
C ASP A 97 -3.16 3.06 -3.59
N THR A 98 -2.19 3.88 -3.21
CA THR A 98 -1.60 3.86 -1.87
C THR A 98 -1.42 5.28 -1.33
N PRO A 99 -1.69 5.52 -0.03
CA PRO A 99 -1.47 6.85 0.54
C PRO A 99 0.01 7.26 0.51
N TRP A 100 0.28 8.42 -0.10
CA TRP A 100 1.51 9.23 -0.04
C TRP A 100 2.77 8.71 -0.74
N SER A 101 2.88 7.41 -0.99
CA SER A 101 4.07 6.84 -1.61
C SER A 101 3.81 5.45 -2.16
N PRO A 102 4.56 5.01 -3.18
CA PRO A 102 4.45 3.64 -3.67
C PRO A 102 4.94 2.63 -2.63
N PRO A 103 4.49 1.36 -2.72
CA PRO A 103 5.01 0.29 -1.89
C PRO A 103 6.50 0.08 -2.08
N LYS A 104 7.18 -0.37 -1.02
CA LYS A 104 8.61 -0.70 -1.06
C LYS A 104 8.90 -1.78 -2.10
N GLY A 105 9.90 -1.54 -2.95
CA GLY A 105 10.35 -2.44 -4.02
C GLY A 105 10.60 -3.90 -3.61
N GLU A 106 11.01 -4.13 -2.36
CA GLU A 106 11.22 -5.47 -1.79
C GLU A 106 9.95 -6.35 -1.86
N LEU A 107 8.75 -5.77 -1.78
CA LEU A 107 7.50 -6.51 -1.91
C LEU A 107 7.37 -7.15 -3.30
N PHE A 108 7.69 -6.38 -4.35
CA PHE A 108 7.65 -6.86 -5.73
C PHE A 108 8.79 -7.85 -6.02
N SER A 109 9.95 -7.67 -5.39
CA SER A 109 11.01 -8.67 -5.40
C SER A 109 10.47 -10.00 -4.83
N LEU A 110 9.90 -9.99 -3.61
CA LEU A 110 9.34 -11.19 -2.98
C LEU A 110 8.23 -11.84 -3.82
N LEU A 111 7.35 -11.05 -4.43
CA LEU A 111 6.29 -11.55 -5.31
C LEU A 111 6.86 -12.22 -6.57
N SER A 112 7.80 -11.55 -7.26
CA SER A 112 8.43 -12.09 -8.48
C SER A 112 9.13 -13.42 -8.21
N GLN A 113 9.74 -13.57 -7.02
CA GLN A 113 10.36 -14.83 -6.60
C GLN A 113 9.31 -15.90 -6.27
N ARG A 114 8.29 -15.54 -5.48
CA ARG A 114 7.27 -16.48 -4.98
C ARG A 114 6.42 -17.06 -6.10
N HIS A 115 6.14 -16.26 -7.12
CA HIS A 115 5.26 -16.63 -8.23
C HIS A 115 6.01 -16.89 -9.53
N GLU A 116 7.35 -16.88 -9.50
CA GLU A 116 8.22 -17.15 -10.65
C GLU A 116 7.84 -16.31 -11.89
N CYS A 117 7.50 -15.04 -11.66
CA CYS A 117 7.04 -14.11 -12.69
C CYS A 117 7.98 -12.91 -12.83
N GLU A 118 7.77 -12.16 -13.91
CA GLU A 118 8.33 -10.83 -14.09
C GLU A 118 7.26 -9.80 -13.69
N ILE A 119 7.63 -8.80 -12.90
CA ILE A 119 6.73 -7.73 -12.46
C ILE A 119 7.30 -6.42 -12.95
N THR A 120 6.53 -5.67 -13.73
CA THR A 120 6.80 -4.27 -14.03
C THR A 120 5.90 -3.42 -13.17
N HIS A 121 6.48 -2.64 -12.27
CA HIS A 121 5.80 -1.77 -11.33
C HIS A 121 6.01 -0.33 -11.77
N TYR A 122 4.97 0.29 -12.33
CA TYR A 122 4.93 1.73 -12.59
C TYR A 122 4.30 2.44 -11.39
N TYR A 123 4.79 3.62 -11.06
CA TYR A 123 4.24 4.44 -9.99
C TYR A 123 4.40 5.94 -10.27
N CYS A 124 3.49 6.71 -9.72
CA CYS A 124 3.58 8.17 -9.68
C CYS A 124 2.85 8.72 -8.46
N GLU A 125 3.24 9.92 -8.04
CA GLU A 125 2.61 10.68 -6.97
C GLU A 125 2.59 12.16 -7.39
N GLU A 126 1.39 12.66 -7.70
CA GLU A 126 1.18 14.01 -8.23
C GLU A 126 1.64 15.12 -7.27
N GLY A 127 1.40 14.95 -5.97
CA GLY A 127 1.60 15.98 -4.96
C GLY A 127 3.04 16.47 -4.83
N MET A 128 4.01 15.56 -4.99
CA MET A 128 5.45 15.85 -5.07
C MET A 128 5.99 15.71 -6.49
N GLY A 129 5.17 15.30 -7.46
CA GLY A 129 5.53 15.11 -8.85
C GLY A 129 6.52 13.97 -9.10
N TYR A 130 6.69 13.02 -8.17
CA TYR A 130 7.64 11.92 -8.32
C TYR A 130 7.01 10.77 -9.11
N CYS A 131 7.77 10.19 -10.04
CA CYS A 131 7.32 9.01 -10.79
C CYS A 131 8.47 8.10 -11.17
N GLY A 132 8.14 6.89 -11.61
CA GLY A 132 9.13 5.92 -12.03
C GLY A 132 8.55 4.56 -12.38
N TYR A 133 9.45 3.66 -12.74
CA TYR A 133 9.12 2.25 -12.87
C TYR A 133 10.27 1.38 -12.41
N GLU A 134 9.94 0.15 -12.05
CA GLU A 134 10.87 -0.87 -11.63
C GLU A 134 10.47 -2.22 -12.22
N ILE A 135 11.44 -3.01 -12.70
CA ILE A 135 11.22 -4.36 -13.20
C ILE A 135 11.87 -5.36 -12.25
N TYR A 136 11.10 -6.34 -11.81
CA TYR A 136 11.51 -7.39 -10.89
C TYR A 136 11.41 -8.76 -11.54
N LYS A 137 12.46 -9.57 -11.37
CA LYS A 137 12.49 -10.94 -11.89
C LYS A 137 13.27 -11.85 -10.95
N ASN A 138 12.71 -13.01 -10.62
CA ASN A 138 13.36 -14.02 -9.76
C ASN A 138 13.85 -13.45 -8.42
N GLY A 139 13.13 -12.49 -7.83
CA GLY A 139 13.51 -11.88 -6.56
C GLY A 139 14.52 -10.74 -6.66
N MET A 140 14.82 -10.24 -7.86
CA MET A 140 15.80 -9.18 -8.06
C MET A 140 15.23 -8.03 -8.87
N LEU A 141 15.58 -6.81 -8.49
CA LEU A 141 15.42 -5.63 -9.33
C LEU A 141 16.38 -5.76 -10.53
N VAL A 142 15.84 -5.74 -11.75
CA VAL A 142 16.64 -5.88 -12.98
C VAL A 142 16.80 -4.55 -13.71
N GLU A 143 15.82 -3.65 -13.61
CA GLU A 143 15.80 -2.35 -14.27
C GLU A 143 14.94 -1.38 -13.47
N SER A 144 15.29 -0.10 -13.49
CA SER A 144 14.52 0.96 -12.84
C SER A 144 14.81 2.31 -13.48
N ALA A 145 13.80 3.18 -13.53
CA ALA A 145 13.97 4.60 -13.83
C ALA A 145 13.09 5.44 -12.90
N ASN A 146 13.60 6.62 -12.54
CA ASN A 146 12.91 7.60 -11.69
C ASN A 146 13.00 8.96 -12.37
N ASP A 147 11.91 9.72 -12.35
CA ASP A 147 11.86 11.07 -12.90
C ASP A 147 10.86 11.94 -12.12
N GLN A 148 10.60 13.14 -12.64
CA GLN A 148 9.55 14.03 -12.19
C GLN A 148 8.49 14.17 -13.28
N LEU A 149 7.22 14.19 -12.87
CA LEU A 149 6.10 14.52 -13.75
C LEU A 149 6.29 15.95 -14.26
N LYS A 150 6.14 16.14 -15.57
CA LYS A 150 6.10 17.46 -16.19
C LYS A 150 4.69 17.75 -16.66
N TYR A 151 4.29 18.99 -16.46
CA TYR A 151 2.94 19.47 -16.72
C TYR A 151 2.96 20.53 -17.81
N GLU A 152 1.99 20.48 -18.70
CA GLU A 152 1.66 21.56 -19.63
C GLU A 152 0.18 21.92 -19.49
N GLU A 153 -0.11 23.21 -19.55
CA GLU A 153 -1.48 23.73 -19.49
C GLU A 153 -2.17 23.45 -20.84
N ASP A 154 -3.33 22.78 -20.79
CA ASP A 154 -4.15 22.52 -21.97
C ASP A 154 -4.94 23.76 -22.43
N GLU A 155 -5.70 23.63 -23.53
CA GLU A 155 -6.49 24.75 -24.07
C GLU A 155 -7.59 25.25 -23.11
N GLU A 156 -7.97 24.45 -22.11
CA GLU A 156 -8.98 24.76 -21.10
C GLU A 156 -8.38 25.32 -19.80
N GLY A 157 -7.04 25.34 -19.69
CA GLY A 157 -6.31 25.87 -18.55
C GLY A 157 -6.02 24.84 -17.46
N TYR A 158 -6.11 23.54 -17.76
CA TYR A 158 -5.78 22.46 -16.82
C TYR A 158 -4.38 21.93 -17.07
N ASP A 159 -3.64 21.70 -15.98
CA ASP A 159 -2.32 21.08 -16.04
C ASP A 159 -2.46 19.59 -16.39
N GLN A 160 -1.88 19.18 -17.52
CA GLN A 160 -1.84 17.79 -17.98
C GLN A 160 -0.42 17.25 -17.89
N VAL A 161 -0.27 16.01 -17.44
CA VAL A 161 1.03 15.33 -17.45
C VAL A 161 1.44 15.02 -18.88
N VAL A 162 2.61 15.49 -19.30
CA VAL A 162 3.14 15.31 -20.67
C VAL A 162 4.47 14.56 -20.72
N ASP A 163 5.09 14.28 -19.58
CA ASP A 163 6.39 13.59 -19.49
C ASP A 163 6.50 12.97 -18.08
N PRO A 164 7.09 11.77 -17.92
CA PRO A 164 7.73 10.96 -18.96
C PRO A 164 6.79 9.99 -19.69
N ASP A 165 7.11 9.74 -20.97
CA ASP A 165 6.33 8.88 -21.90
C ASP A 165 6.03 7.50 -21.31
N TYR A 166 6.94 6.95 -20.49
CA TYR A 166 6.76 5.63 -19.89
C TYR A 166 5.70 5.60 -18.77
N ILE A 167 5.19 6.75 -18.30
CA ILE A 167 4.09 6.82 -17.32
C ILE A 167 2.74 7.02 -18.01
N ILE A 168 2.68 7.85 -19.07
CA ILE A 168 1.43 8.37 -19.67
C ILE A 168 0.46 7.27 -20.11
N ASP A 169 0.96 6.09 -20.51
CA ASP A 169 0.15 4.94 -20.94
C ASP A 169 0.19 3.74 -19.96
N ASN A 170 0.96 3.84 -18.87
CA ASN A 170 1.18 2.71 -17.94
C ASN A 170 0.61 2.90 -16.54
N VAL A 171 0.03 4.08 -16.25
CA VAL A 171 -0.68 4.35 -15.00
C VAL A 171 -2.06 4.91 -15.32
N ALA A 172 -3.10 4.48 -14.60
CA ALA A 172 -4.47 4.90 -14.84
C ALA A 172 -4.76 6.35 -14.42
N HIS A 173 -4.05 6.84 -13.39
CA HIS A 173 -4.17 8.19 -12.84
C HIS A 173 -2.82 8.64 -12.25
N PHE A 174 -2.57 9.96 -12.23
CA PHE A 174 -1.26 10.49 -11.79
C PHE A 174 -1.17 10.79 -10.28
N GLY A 175 -2.29 10.65 -9.57
CA GLY A 175 -2.43 10.78 -8.12
C GLY A 175 -3.62 9.94 -7.64
N GLY A 176 -3.65 9.57 -6.35
CA GLY A 176 -4.71 8.74 -5.76
C GLY A 176 -5.87 9.50 -5.13
#